data_AF-A0ABD3U4D8-F1
#
_entry.id   AF-A0ABD3U4D8-F1
#
_cell.length_a   1.000
_cell.length_b   1.000
_cell.length_c   1.000
_cell.angle_alpha   90.00
_cell.angle_beta   90.00
_cell.angle_gamma   90.00
#
_symmetry.space_group_name_H-M   'P 1'
#
loop_
_entity.id
_entity.type
_entity.pdbx_description
1 polymer ?
#
loop_
_entity_poly.entity_id
_entity_poly.type
_entity_poly.pdbx_seq_one_letter_code
_entity_poly.pdbx_strand_id
1 'polypeptide(L)'
;MSSSDKASEHCLYQEWMSLQEQELSELLQKSLHTSNNNPETITTTANDSDINELLNKIIKHFEDYADRRSCLVRRLNDPSAFFSPSWCTTFENSLLWVAGCRPSSYFSLVYALCGSDIESKLSEFFQDGSSSKFPYLSASQLCSIDNLQRRIILEEEKLSTKVATLQHDMVDMPLALVARKSGPDHQFNSDAKDAISKIKQAMVAAIEEADQLRVNTVKELFTILAPIQALEYIISAKKLRFCMQTWGLKRDRDHGRK
;
A
#
# COMPACT_ATOMS: atom_id res chain seq x y z
N MET A 1 -21.83 -13.18 1.46
CA MET A 1 -21.12 -12.74 0.23
C MET A 1 -21.50 -13.69 -0.89
N SER A 2 -21.95 -13.17 -2.04
CA SER A 2 -22.14 -14.01 -3.22
C SER A 2 -20.77 -14.42 -3.78
N SER A 3 -20.70 -15.52 -4.54
CA SER A 3 -19.46 -15.91 -5.24
C SER A 3 -18.94 -14.79 -6.17
N SER A 4 -19.86 -13.99 -6.72
CA SER A 4 -19.57 -12.87 -7.62
C SER A 4 -18.86 -11.70 -6.93
N ASP A 5 -19.16 -11.44 -5.65
CA ASP A 5 -18.58 -10.31 -4.92
C ASP A 5 -17.11 -10.59 -4.58
N LYS A 6 -16.83 -11.80 -4.06
CA LYS A 6 -15.46 -12.27 -3.79
C LYS A 6 -14.60 -12.31 -5.06
N ALA A 7 -15.21 -12.69 -6.18
CA ALA A 7 -14.54 -12.68 -7.47
C ALA A 7 -14.15 -11.25 -7.91
N SER A 8 -14.98 -10.25 -7.60
CA SER A 8 -14.73 -8.85 -7.98
C SER A 8 -13.56 -8.22 -7.21
N GLU A 9 -13.47 -8.49 -5.89
CA GLU A 9 -12.36 -8.01 -5.04
C GLU A 9 -11.02 -8.64 -5.45
N HIS A 10 -11.03 -9.95 -5.67
CA HIS A 10 -9.87 -10.70 -6.13
C HIS A 10 -9.41 -10.22 -7.51
N CYS A 11 -10.35 -10.00 -8.44
CA CYS A 11 -10.05 -9.52 -9.79
C CYS A 11 -9.38 -8.15 -9.75
N LEU A 12 -9.92 -7.19 -8.97
CA LEU A 12 -9.33 -5.86 -8.83
C LEU A 12 -7.89 -5.93 -8.29
N TYR A 13 -7.63 -6.79 -7.31
CA TYR A 13 -6.28 -7.00 -6.78
C TYR A 13 -5.34 -7.63 -7.80
N GLN A 14 -5.79 -8.63 -8.56
CA GLN A 14 -4.97 -9.26 -9.59
C GLN A 14 -4.60 -8.29 -10.70
N GLU A 15 -5.56 -7.52 -11.22
CA GLU A 15 -5.31 -6.48 -12.21
C GLU A 15 -4.28 -5.46 -11.70
N TRP A 16 -4.41 -5.05 -10.44
CA TRP A 16 -3.45 -4.17 -9.80
C TRP A 16 -2.04 -4.78 -9.75
N MET A 17 -1.89 -6.02 -9.29
CA MET A 17 -0.58 -6.67 -9.20
C MET A 17 0.07 -6.85 -10.57
N SER A 18 -0.69 -7.23 -11.60
CA SER A 18 -0.18 -7.32 -12.98
C SER A 18 0.27 -5.95 -13.52
N LEU A 19 -0.49 -4.89 -13.23
CA LEU A 19 -0.09 -3.53 -13.59
C LEU A 19 1.22 -3.13 -12.89
N GLN A 20 1.35 -3.44 -11.59
CA GLN A 20 2.56 -3.14 -10.83
C GLN A 20 3.80 -3.82 -11.40
N GLU A 21 3.66 -5.04 -11.94
CA GLU A 21 4.75 -5.84 -12.53
C GLU A 21 5.18 -5.28 -13.89
N GLN A 22 4.20 -4.90 -14.72
CA GLN A 22 4.45 -4.22 -15.99
C GLN A 22 5.18 -2.89 -15.77
N GLU A 23 4.71 -2.07 -14.83
CA GLU A 23 5.36 -0.80 -14.49
C GLU A 23 6.77 -0.99 -13.95
N LEU A 24 7.00 -2.04 -13.13
CA LEU A 24 8.35 -2.34 -12.64
C LEU A 24 9.32 -2.63 -13.79
N SER A 25 8.86 -3.37 -14.81
CA SER A 25 9.66 -3.66 -16.00
C SER A 25 10.00 -2.38 -16.78
N GLU A 26 9.03 -1.49 -16.97
CA GLU A 26 9.21 -0.19 -17.64
C GLU A 26 10.19 0.73 -16.86
N LEU A 27 10.05 0.78 -15.53
CA LEU A 27 10.93 1.53 -14.65
C LEU A 27 12.38 1.01 -14.67
N LEU A 28 12.56 -0.31 -14.63
CA LEU A 28 13.89 -0.92 -14.71
C LEU A 28 14.58 -0.62 -16.04
N GLN A 29 13.84 -0.68 -17.15
CA GLN A 29 14.37 -0.26 -18.46
C GLN A 29 14.79 1.21 -18.44
N LYS A 30 13.96 2.11 -17.89
CA LYS A 30 14.30 3.54 -17.81
C LYS A 30 15.52 3.80 -16.92
N SER A 31 15.68 3.07 -15.81
CA SER A 31 16.85 3.14 -14.95
C SER A 31 18.13 2.68 -15.68
N LEU A 32 18.08 1.54 -16.38
CA LEU A 32 19.20 1.03 -17.17
C LEU A 32 19.62 1.99 -18.30
N HIS A 33 18.66 2.56 -19.03
CA HIS A 33 18.94 3.56 -20.06
C HIS A 33 19.57 4.83 -19.47
N THR A 34 19.11 5.26 -18.30
CA THR A 34 19.69 6.42 -17.60
C THR A 34 21.14 6.15 -17.16
N SER A 35 21.45 4.93 -16.70
CA SER A 35 22.80 4.55 -16.30
C SER A 35 23.78 4.37 -17.46
N ASN A 36 23.30 3.98 -18.64
CA ASN A 36 24.14 3.69 -19.82
C ASN A 36 24.44 4.93 -20.69
N ASN A 37 23.67 6.01 -20.55
CA ASN A 37 23.88 7.22 -21.34
C ASN A 37 25.03 8.06 -20.77
N ASN A 38 26.08 8.29 -21.58
CA ASN A 38 27.15 9.24 -21.24
C ASN A 38 26.56 10.66 -21.05
N PRO A 39 27.04 11.43 -20.05
CA PRO A 39 26.50 12.76 -19.72
C PRO A 39 26.69 13.85 -20.80
N GLU A 40 27.27 13.54 -21.96
CA GLU A 40 27.60 14.52 -23.00
C GLU A 40 26.58 14.66 -24.13
N THR A 41 25.59 13.76 -24.27
CA THR A 41 24.71 13.73 -25.47
C THR A 41 23.23 14.02 -25.23
N ILE A 42 22.76 14.08 -23.98
CA ILE A 42 21.36 14.42 -23.64
C ILE A 42 21.38 15.50 -22.56
N THR A 43 20.70 16.62 -22.78
CA THR A 43 20.52 17.64 -21.75
C THR A 43 19.79 17.00 -20.56
N THR A 44 20.37 17.07 -19.36
CA THR A 44 19.81 16.50 -18.10
C THR A 44 18.32 16.77 -17.94
N THR A 45 17.85 17.92 -18.43
CA THR A 45 16.46 18.36 -18.46
C THR A 45 15.50 17.45 -19.25
N ALA A 46 15.95 16.86 -20.37
CA ALA A 46 15.10 16.00 -21.20
C ALA A 46 14.89 14.63 -20.54
N ASN A 47 15.94 14.05 -19.95
CA ASN A 47 15.80 12.79 -19.23
C ASN A 47 14.94 12.94 -17.96
N ASP A 48 15.09 14.06 -17.24
CA ASP A 48 14.24 14.38 -16.09
C ASP A 48 12.77 14.55 -16.50
N SER A 49 12.49 15.14 -17.66
CA SER A 49 11.13 15.25 -18.20
C SER A 49 10.49 13.88 -18.42
N ASP A 50 11.20 12.98 -19.13
CA ASP A 50 10.71 11.63 -19.39
C ASP A 50 10.48 10.83 -18.09
N ILE A 51 11.39 10.96 -17.12
CA ILE A 51 11.24 10.30 -15.81
C ILE A 51 9.99 10.84 -15.11
N ASN A 52 9.79 12.16 -15.10
CA ASN A 52 8.62 12.78 -14.50
C ASN A 52 7.31 12.35 -15.19
N GLU A 53 7.29 12.22 -16.52
CA GLU A 53 6.13 11.69 -17.24
C GLU A 53 5.78 10.27 -16.79
N LEU A 54 6.79 9.40 -16.66
CA LEU A 54 6.61 8.03 -16.17
C LEU A 54 6.13 8.00 -14.70
N LEU A 55 6.71 8.84 -13.83
CA LEU A 55 6.31 8.92 -12.42
C LEU A 55 4.87 9.45 -12.27
N ASN A 56 4.48 10.44 -13.08
CA ASN A 56 3.12 10.97 -13.10
C ASN A 56 2.11 9.93 -13.59
N LYS A 57 2.46 9.14 -14.62
CA LYS A 57 1.66 8.00 -15.07
C LYS A 57 1.43 6.99 -13.94
N ILE A 58 2.48 6.65 -13.19
CA ILE A 58 2.38 5.72 -12.06
C ILE A 58 1.50 6.30 -10.96
N ILE A 59 1.70 7.56 -10.56
CA ILE A 59 0.85 8.23 -9.56
C ILE A 59 -0.62 8.16 -9.98
N LYS A 60 -0.92 8.44 -11.25
CA LYS A 60 -2.28 8.35 -11.77
C LYS A 60 -2.86 6.94 -11.65
N HIS A 61 -2.07 5.90 -11.91
CA HIS A 61 -2.53 4.53 -11.71
C HIS A 61 -2.76 4.17 -10.23
N PHE A 62 -1.98 4.73 -9.30
CA PHE A 62 -2.26 4.62 -7.86
C PHE A 62 -3.58 5.31 -7.47
N GLU A 63 -3.83 6.51 -8.01
CA GLU A 63 -5.10 7.23 -7.84
C GLU A 63 -6.28 6.42 -8.40
N ASP A 64 -6.18 5.96 -9.64
CA ASP A 64 -7.21 5.14 -10.29
C ASP A 64 -7.49 3.86 -9.50
N TYR A 65 -6.46 3.20 -8.96
CA TYR A 65 -6.63 2.02 -8.11
C TYR A 65 -7.35 2.36 -6.80
N ALA A 66 -6.96 3.43 -6.11
CA ALA A 66 -7.62 3.87 -4.88
C ALA A 66 -9.10 4.21 -5.12
N ASP A 67 -9.42 4.91 -6.21
CA ASP A 67 -10.79 5.26 -6.59
C ASP A 67 -11.63 4.02 -6.93
N ARG A 68 -11.09 3.10 -7.73
CA ARG A 68 -11.76 1.83 -8.06
C ARG A 68 -12.00 1.00 -6.80
N ARG A 69 -11.03 0.97 -5.88
CA ARG A 69 -11.13 0.26 -4.60
C ARG A 69 -12.19 0.90 -3.70
N SER A 70 -12.21 2.22 -3.55
CA SER A 70 -13.26 2.97 -2.82
C SER A 70 -14.64 2.67 -3.38
N CYS A 71 -14.81 2.73 -4.71
CA CYS A 71 -16.09 2.43 -5.37
C CYS A 71 -16.55 0.99 -5.09
N LEU A 72 -15.63 0.03 -5.11
CA LEU A 72 -15.93 -1.36 -4.83
C LEU A 72 -16.35 -1.57 -3.37
N VAL A 73 -15.57 -1.02 -2.43
CA VAL A 73 -15.86 -1.12 -0.99
C VAL A 73 -17.23 -0.50 -0.66
N ARG A 74 -17.56 0.67 -1.22
CA ARG A 74 -18.89 1.30 -1.07
C ARG A 74 -20.01 0.44 -1.65
N ARG A 75 -19.81 -0.10 -2.85
CA ARG A 75 -20.82 -0.91 -3.54
C ARG A 75 -21.14 -2.19 -2.77
N LEU A 76 -20.11 -2.90 -2.30
CA LEU A 76 -20.27 -4.16 -1.60
C LEU A 76 -20.80 -3.98 -0.17
N ASN A 77 -20.56 -2.81 0.44
CA ASN A 77 -20.90 -2.51 1.83
C ASN A 77 -20.43 -3.62 2.80
N ASP A 78 -19.31 -4.24 2.46
CA ASP A 78 -18.66 -5.31 3.21
C ASP A 78 -17.16 -5.04 3.30
N PRO A 79 -16.72 -4.23 4.28
CA PRO A 79 -15.31 -3.88 4.43
C PRO A 79 -14.46 -5.07 4.91
N SER A 80 -15.07 -6.14 5.43
CA SER A 80 -14.34 -7.22 6.12
C SER A 80 -13.31 -7.93 5.25
N ALA A 81 -13.63 -8.14 3.97
CA ALA A 81 -12.74 -8.75 2.99
C ALA A 81 -11.46 -7.94 2.76
N PHE A 82 -11.51 -6.61 2.95
CA PHE A 82 -10.35 -5.74 2.77
C PHE A 82 -9.45 -5.71 4.02
N PHE A 83 -9.99 -5.96 5.21
CA PHE A 83 -9.22 -6.07 6.45
C PHE A 83 -8.57 -7.44 6.63
N SER A 84 -9.10 -8.49 5.99
CA SER A 84 -8.52 -9.83 5.99
C SER A 84 -8.63 -10.47 4.59
N PRO A 85 -7.90 -9.94 3.60
CA PRO A 85 -8.03 -10.38 2.22
C PRO A 85 -7.59 -11.81 2.01
N SER A 86 -8.45 -12.61 1.37
CA SER A 86 -8.15 -14.00 1.02
C SER A 86 -7.20 -14.12 -0.18
N TRP A 87 -6.95 -13.02 -0.89
CA TRP A 87 -6.03 -12.94 -2.02
C TRP A 87 -4.59 -12.56 -1.62
N CYS A 88 -4.37 -12.25 -0.33
CA CYS A 88 -3.04 -12.00 0.22
C CYS A 88 -2.57 -13.21 1.02
N THR A 89 -1.25 -13.39 1.07
CA THR A 89 -0.61 -14.42 1.90
C THR A 89 -0.81 -14.12 3.39
N THR A 90 -0.65 -15.11 4.25
CA THR A 90 -0.77 -14.88 5.71
C THR A 90 0.30 -13.91 6.23
N PHE A 91 1.46 -13.87 5.56
CA PHE A 91 2.52 -12.92 5.88
C PHE A 91 2.10 -11.49 5.53
N GLU A 92 1.58 -11.26 4.33
CA GLU A 92 1.08 -9.95 3.94
C GLU A 92 -0.07 -9.48 4.84
N ASN A 93 -1.00 -10.39 5.16
CA ASN A 93 -2.13 -10.09 6.07
C ASN A 93 -1.66 -9.66 7.46
N SER A 94 -0.55 -10.22 7.95
CA SER A 94 0.01 -9.85 9.26
C SER A 94 0.63 -8.45 9.30
N LEU A 95 0.88 -7.84 8.13
CA LEU A 95 1.50 -6.52 7.98
C LEU A 95 0.49 -5.43 7.57
N LEU A 96 -0.79 -5.77 7.43
CA LEU A 96 -1.81 -4.81 7.04
C LEU A 96 -2.09 -3.79 8.16
N TRP A 97 -2.14 -2.53 7.77
CA TRP A 97 -2.66 -1.42 8.54
C TRP A 97 -3.83 -0.80 7.77
N VAL A 98 -5.04 -0.86 8.33
CA VAL A 98 -6.28 -0.33 7.71
C VAL A 98 -6.41 -0.75 6.23
N ALA A 99 -6.57 -2.07 6.01
CA ALA A 99 -6.77 -2.67 4.69
C ALA A 99 -5.66 -2.40 3.64
N GLY A 100 -4.43 -2.08 4.05
CA GLY A 100 -3.31 -1.87 3.15
C GLY A 100 -2.00 -1.70 3.91
N CYS A 101 -0.96 -1.16 3.28
CA CYS A 101 0.29 -0.85 3.98
C CYS A 101 0.17 0.42 4.83
N ARG A 102 1.03 0.55 5.83
CA ARG A 102 1.14 1.75 6.67
C ARG A 102 2.03 2.79 5.99
N PRO A 103 1.54 4.01 5.67
CA PRO A 103 2.33 5.03 4.98
C PRO A 103 3.70 5.34 5.60
N SER A 104 3.85 5.21 6.92
CA SER A 104 5.11 5.43 7.62
C SER A 104 6.24 4.51 7.16
N SER A 105 5.90 3.33 6.61
CA SER A 105 6.87 2.39 6.06
C SER A 105 7.54 2.91 4.80
N TYR A 106 6.95 3.91 4.12
CA TYR A 106 7.51 4.52 2.92
C TYR A 106 8.81 5.24 3.25
N PHE A 107 8.81 5.97 4.37
CA PHE A 107 10.00 6.66 4.88
C PHE A 107 11.06 5.68 5.39
N SER A 108 10.66 4.59 6.04
CA SER A 108 11.59 3.53 6.43
C SER A 108 12.36 2.99 5.23
N LEU A 109 11.70 2.83 4.08
CA LEU A 109 12.37 2.44 2.85
C LEU A 109 13.33 3.53 2.35
N VAL A 110 12.92 4.80 2.35
CA VAL A 110 13.82 5.92 1.99
C VAL A 110 15.10 5.86 2.82
N TYR A 111 15.00 5.79 4.16
CA TYR A 111 16.18 5.78 5.03
C TYR A 111 17.03 4.52 4.83
N ALA A 112 16.40 3.37 4.58
CA ALA A 112 17.11 2.14 4.28
C ALA A 112 17.92 2.23 2.98
N LEU A 113 17.37 2.88 1.94
CA LEU A 113 18.06 3.12 0.67
C LEU A 113 19.18 4.17 0.79
N CYS A 114 19.04 5.15 1.68
CA CYS A 114 20.06 6.19 1.89
C CYS A 114 21.23 5.74 2.78
N GLY A 115 21.06 4.68 3.55
CA GLY A 115 22.09 4.17 4.47
C GLY A 115 23.10 3.26 3.76
N SER A 116 24.37 3.68 3.70
CA SER A 116 25.45 2.97 3.00
C SER A 116 25.66 1.50 3.45
N ASP A 117 25.38 1.18 4.71
CA ASP A 117 25.53 -0.18 5.27
C ASP A 117 24.26 -1.05 5.12
N ILE A 118 23.12 -0.43 4.86
CA ILE A 118 21.84 -1.11 4.65
C ILE A 118 21.65 -1.42 3.17
N GLU A 119 22.12 -0.52 2.30
CA GLU A 119 22.13 -0.70 0.85
C GLU A 119 22.78 -2.02 0.44
N SER A 120 23.97 -2.35 0.95
CA SER A 120 24.66 -3.61 0.64
C SER A 120 23.87 -4.86 1.05
N LYS A 121 23.16 -4.81 2.19
CA LYS A 121 22.27 -5.88 2.63
C LYS A 121 21.02 -5.96 1.77
N LEU A 122 20.42 -4.82 1.41
CA LEU A 122 19.27 -4.76 0.51
C LEU A 122 19.59 -5.29 -0.88
N SER A 123 20.79 -5.02 -1.40
CA SER A 123 21.27 -5.59 -2.67
C SER A 123 21.32 -7.13 -2.63
N GLU A 124 21.76 -7.72 -1.51
CA GLU A 124 21.66 -9.18 -1.29
C GLU A 124 20.19 -9.64 -1.19
N PHE A 125 19.32 -8.86 -0.53
CA PHE A 125 17.89 -9.19 -0.40
C PHE A 125 17.13 -9.17 -1.73
N PHE A 126 17.48 -8.26 -2.64
CA PHE A 126 16.74 -8.08 -3.89
C PHE A 126 17.14 -9.05 -5.03
N GLN A 127 18.12 -9.93 -4.83
CA GLN A 127 18.60 -10.99 -5.77
C GLN A 127 18.92 -10.57 -7.21
N ASP A 128 18.78 -9.29 -7.53
CA ASP A 128 18.90 -8.73 -8.87
C ASP A 128 20.17 -7.89 -8.84
N GLY A 129 21.27 -8.45 -9.34
CA GLY A 129 22.65 -7.95 -9.26
C GLY A 129 22.93 -6.58 -9.91
N SER A 130 21.89 -5.76 -10.12
CA SER A 130 21.96 -4.35 -10.49
C SER A 130 22.03 -3.49 -9.23
N SER A 131 23.16 -3.50 -8.55
CA SER A 131 23.45 -2.56 -7.45
C SER A 131 23.76 -1.17 -8.02
N SER A 132 22.77 -0.49 -8.62
CA SER A 132 22.84 0.96 -8.76
C SER A 132 22.79 1.55 -7.35
N LYS A 133 23.80 2.34 -6.99
CA LYS A 133 23.77 3.01 -5.69
C LYS A 133 22.60 4.00 -5.65
N PHE A 134 21.78 3.96 -4.62
CA PHE A 134 20.68 4.90 -4.46
C PHE A 134 21.22 6.34 -4.48
N PRO A 135 20.61 7.28 -5.22
CA PRO A 135 21.16 8.62 -5.34
C PRO A 135 21.13 9.35 -3.99
N TYR A 136 22.20 10.09 -3.68
CA TYR A 136 22.35 10.82 -2.42
C TYR A 136 21.20 11.81 -2.20
N LEU A 137 20.64 11.84 -0.98
CA LEU A 137 19.67 12.85 -0.56
C LEU A 137 20.36 14.03 0.12
N SER A 138 19.99 15.25 -0.28
CA SER A 138 20.46 16.46 0.38
C SER A 138 19.91 16.60 1.80
N ALA A 139 20.60 17.36 2.66
CA ALA A 139 20.14 17.64 4.03
C ALA A 139 18.76 18.33 4.07
N SER A 140 18.47 19.22 3.10
CA SER A 140 17.15 19.85 2.97
C SER A 140 16.07 18.84 2.59
N GLN A 141 16.36 17.90 1.69
CA GLN A 141 15.41 16.82 1.36
C GLN A 141 15.14 15.93 2.57
N LEU A 142 16.18 15.52 3.31
CA LEU A 142 16.02 14.72 4.52
C LEU A 142 15.17 15.44 5.58
N CYS A 143 15.37 16.75 5.77
CA CYS A 143 14.55 17.56 6.67
C CYS A 143 13.08 17.63 6.21
N SER A 144 12.84 17.83 4.92
CA SER A 144 11.48 17.83 4.34
C SER A 144 10.80 16.47 4.49
N ILE A 145 11.54 15.36 4.29
CA ILE A 145 11.04 13.99 4.45
C ILE A 145 10.70 13.69 5.90
N ASP A 146 11.55 14.08 6.85
CA ASP A 146 11.30 13.94 8.30
C ASP A 146 10.06 14.75 8.74
N ASN A 147 9.90 15.98 8.26
CA ASN A 147 8.70 16.77 8.52
C ASN A 147 7.44 16.15 7.93
N LEU A 148 7.52 15.62 6.71
CA LEU A 148 6.42 14.89 6.07
C LEU A 148 6.07 13.63 6.89
N GLN A 149 7.07 12.84 7.29
CA GLN A 149 6.87 11.65 8.10
C GLN A 149 6.13 11.96 9.40
N ARG A 150 6.53 13.00 10.15
CA ARG A 150 5.84 13.40 11.39
C ARG A 150 4.36 13.72 11.15
N ARG A 151 4.05 14.47 10.09
CA ARG A 151 2.67 14.78 9.72
C ARG A 151 1.86 13.52 9.41
N ILE A 152 2.44 12.62 8.62
CA ILE A 152 1.77 11.37 8.24
C ILE A 152 1.53 10.47 9.46
N ILE A 153 2.49 10.36 10.38
CA ILE A 153 2.32 9.59 11.62
C ILE A 153 1.12 10.10 12.45
N LEU A 154 0.91 11.42 12.54
CA LEU A 154 -0.24 11.98 13.25
C LEU A 154 -1.58 11.59 12.60
N GLU A 155 -1.66 11.63 11.26
CA GLU A 155 -2.87 11.19 10.55
C GLU A 155 -3.09 9.67 10.66
N GLU A 156 -2.01 8.88 10.67
CA GLU A 156 -2.09 7.45 10.93
C GLU A 156 -2.59 7.13 12.34
N GLU A 157 -2.12 7.85 13.35
CA GLU A 157 -2.56 7.69 14.73
C GLU A 157 -4.05 7.99 14.85
N LYS A 158 -4.51 9.09 14.26
CA LYS A 158 -5.93 9.46 14.21
C LYS A 158 -6.78 8.37 13.56
N LEU A 159 -6.35 7.82 12.41
CA LEU A 159 -7.06 6.73 11.74
C LEU A 159 -7.02 5.43 12.55
N SER A 160 -5.90 5.12 13.19
CA SER A 160 -5.75 3.93 14.03
C SER A 160 -6.67 3.99 15.24
N THR A 161 -6.76 5.15 15.90
CA THR A 161 -7.70 5.38 17.00
C THR A 161 -9.14 5.23 16.52
N LYS A 162 -9.50 5.81 15.37
CA LYS A 162 -10.84 5.67 14.79
C LYS A 162 -11.21 4.20 14.55
N VAL A 163 -10.32 3.42 13.93
CA VAL A 163 -10.56 1.99 13.70
C VAL A 163 -10.64 1.20 15.00
N ALA A 164 -9.80 1.51 16.00
CA ALA A 164 -9.85 0.87 17.31
C ALA A 164 -11.17 1.15 18.04
N THR A 165 -11.67 2.39 18.00
CA THR A 165 -12.99 2.74 18.55
C THR A 165 -14.10 1.96 17.85
N LEU A 166 -14.07 1.85 16.52
CA LEU A 166 -15.08 1.06 15.78
C LEU A 166 -15.05 -0.43 16.16
N GLN A 167 -13.86 -0.99 16.37
CA GLN A 167 -13.70 -2.37 16.84
C GLN A 167 -14.24 -2.53 18.26
N HIS A 168 -13.98 -1.58 19.14
CA HIS A 168 -14.52 -1.56 20.49
C HIS A 168 -16.05 -1.48 20.48
N ASP A 169 -16.63 -0.52 19.75
CA ASP A 169 -18.08 -0.36 19.60
C ASP A 169 -18.77 -1.61 19.03
N MET A 170 -18.08 -2.35 18.15
CA MET A 170 -18.58 -3.60 17.59
C MET A 170 -18.69 -4.72 18.64
N VAL A 171 -17.76 -4.74 19.60
CA VAL A 171 -17.72 -5.73 20.70
C VAL A 171 -18.61 -5.31 21.87
N ASP A 172 -18.75 -4.00 22.09
CA ASP A 172 -19.58 -3.39 23.14
C ASP A 172 -21.07 -3.38 22.79
N MET A 173 -21.44 -3.59 21.52
CA MET A 173 -22.76 -4.15 21.24
C MET A 173 -22.92 -5.36 22.14
N PRO A 174 -24.02 -5.49 22.91
CA PRO A 174 -24.15 -6.59 23.83
C PRO A 174 -24.46 -7.85 23.01
N LEU A 175 -23.45 -8.39 22.33
CA LEU A 175 -23.52 -9.53 21.44
C LEU A 175 -24.12 -10.71 22.18
N ALA A 176 -23.86 -10.81 23.49
CA ALA A 176 -24.53 -11.75 24.38
C ALA A 176 -26.05 -11.50 24.51
N LEU A 177 -26.51 -10.26 24.64
CA LEU A 177 -27.95 -9.93 24.69
C LEU A 177 -28.63 -10.07 23.32
N VAL A 178 -27.91 -9.75 22.24
CA VAL A 178 -28.36 -9.95 20.86
C VAL A 178 -28.52 -11.45 20.59
N ALA A 179 -27.47 -12.25 20.87
CA ALA A 179 -27.50 -13.71 20.73
C ALA A 179 -28.57 -14.36 21.63
N ARG A 180 -28.79 -13.85 22.85
CA ARG A 180 -29.86 -14.35 23.74
C ARG A 180 -31.26 -14.08 23.20
N LYS A 181 -31.44 -12.99 22.45
CA LYS A 181 -32.73 -12.63 21.83
C LYS A 181 -32.91 -13.20 20.42
N SER A 182 -31.85 -13.76 19.84
CA SER A 182 -31.91 -14.47 18.56
C SER A 182 -32.68 -15.79 18.74
N GLY A 183 -33.57 -16.09 17.79
CA GLY A 183 -34.20 -17.41 17.72
C GLY A 183 -33.17 -18.52 17.42
N PRO A 184 -33.61 -19.78 17.28
CA PRO A 184 -32.74 -20.94 16.97
C PRO A 184 -31.83 -20.71 15.76
N ASP A 185 -32.22 -19.83 14.86
CA ASP A 185 -31.51 -19.48 13.63
C ASP A 185 -30.38 -18.45 13.82
N HIS A 186 -30.12 -18.00 15.06
CA HIS A 186 -29.04 -17.07 15.42
C HIS A 186 -29.05 -15.73 14.64
N GLN A 187 -30.21 -15.31 14.14
CA GLN A 187 -30.32 -14.09 13.33
C GLN A 187 -30.22 -12.83 14.20
N PHE A 188 -29.56 -11.80 13.66
CA PHE A 188 -29.58 -10.45 14.20
C PHE A 188 -31.00 -9.85 14.15
N ASN A 189 -31.42 -9.19 15.23
CA ASN A 189 -32.61 -8.34 15.22
C ASN A 189 -32.36 -7.03 14.43
N SER A 190 -33.40 -6.21 14.24
CA SER A 190 -33.30 -4.93 13.52
C SER A 190 -32.22 -4.01 14.09
N ASP A 191 -32.21 -3.83 15.40
CA ASP A 191 -31.33 -2.88 16.08
C ASP A 191 -29.86 -3.27 15.93
N ALA A 192 -29.55 -4.57 16.01
CA ALA A 192 -28.21 -5.08 15.77
C ALA A 192 -27.80 -4.96 14.31
N LYS A 193 -28.73 -5.19 13.36
CA LYS A 193 -28.46 -4.96 11.92
C LYS A 193 -28.11 -3.51 11.64
N ASP A 194 -28.85 -2.56 12.23
CA ASP A 194 -28.62 -1.13 12.06
C ASP A 194 -27.28 -0.69 12.67
N ALA A 195 -26.95 -1.18 13.87
CA ALA A 195 -25.67 -0.91 14.51
C ALA A 195 -24.49 -1.49 13.71
N ILE A 196 -24.58 -2.75 13.24
CA ILE A 196 -23.57 -3.36 12.38
C ILE A 196 -23.42 -2.57 11.07
N SER A 197 -24.53 -2.13 10.48
CA SER A 197 -24.51 -1.33 9.24
C SER A 197 -23.75 0.00 9.43
N LYS A 198 -23.96 0.70 10.55
CA LYS A 198 -23.22 1.93 10.89
C LYS A 198 -21.72 1.67 11.04
N ILE A 199 -21.34 0.60 11.73
CA ILE A 199 -19.92 0.22 11.89
C ILE A 199 -19.30 -0.11 10.54
N LYS A 200 -20.00 -0.86 9.68
CA LYS A 200 -19.53 -1.15 8.31
C LYS A 200 -19.29 0.13 7.51
N GLN A 201 -20.23 1.07 7.52
CA GLN A 201 -20.07 2.36 6.82
C GLN A 201 -18.87 3.14 7.34
N ALA A 202 -18.65 3.16 8.66
CA ALA A 202 -17.50 3.84 9.24
C ALA A 202 -16.17 3.14 8.90
N MET A 203 -16.16 1.81 8.81
CA MET A 203 -15.00 1.04 8.34
C MET A 203 -14.74 1.28 6.84
N VAL A 204 -15.78 1.41 6.00
CA VAL A 204 -15.63 1.83 4.60
C VAL A 204 -14.95 3.19 4.51
N ALA A 205 -15.43 4.19 5.26
CA ALA A 205 -14.83 5.51 5.29
C ALA A 205 -13.36 5.48 5.77
N ALA A 206 -13.03 4.64 6.75
CA ALA A 206 -11.65 4.48 7.22
C ALA A 206 -10.73 3.89 6.14
N ILE A 207 -11.22 2.96 5.31
CA ILE A 207 -10.46 2.42 4.16
C ILE A 207 -10.18 3.55 3.15
N GLU A 208 -11.20 4.34 2.81
CA GLU A 208 -11.09 5.44 1.84
C GLU A 208 -10.10 6.52 2.33
N GLU A 209 -10.21 6.93 3.59
CA GLU A 209 -9.29 7.89 4.22
C GLU A 209 -7.85 7.34 4.24
N ALA A 210 -7.67 6.06 4.53
CA ALA A 210 -6.36 5.43 4.53
C ALA A 210 -5.75 5.32 3.12
N ASP A 211 -6.56 5.01 2.10
CA ASP A 211 -6.10 4.98 0.70
C ASP A 211 -5.68 6.35 0.21
N GLN A 212 -6.47 7.39 0.54
CA GLN A 212 -6.11 8.75 0.20
C GLN A 212 -4.82 9.18 0.89
N LEU A 213 -4.62 8.80 2.15
CA LEU A 213 -3.38 9.07 2.88
C LEU A 213 -2.18 8.41 2.20
N ARG A 214 -2.29 7.15 1.75
CA ARG A 214 -1.23 6.43 1.01
C ARG A 214 -0.87 7.15 -0.28
N VAL A 215 -1.86 7.48 -1.11
CA VAL A 215 -1.65 8.14 -2.40
C VAL A 215 -1.02 9.52 -2.20
N ASN A 216 -1.56 10.32 -1.27
CA ASN A 216 -1.03 11.65 -0.97
C ASN A 216 0.42 11.58 -0.45
N THR A 217 0.74 10.58 0.38
CA THR A 217 2.11 10.41 0.89
C THR A 217 3.09 10.17 -0.24
N VAL A 218 2.76 9.31 -1.21
CA VAL A 218 3.65 9.08 -2.38
C VAL A 218 3.79 10.34 -3.22
N LYS A 219 2.69 11.07 -3.46
CA LYS A 219 2.71 12.33 -4.20
C LYS A 219 3.60 13.38 -3.53
N GLU A 220 3.40 13.63 -2.24
CA GLU A 220 4.21 14.57 -1.46
C GLU A 220 5.67 14.12 -1.36
N LEU A 221 5.94 12.81 -1.29
CA LEU A 221 7.31 12.31 -1.32
C LEU A 221 7.99 12.60 -2.67
N PHE A 222 7.28 12.43 -3.78
CA PHE A 222 7.83 12.67 -5.12
C PHE A 222 8.02 14.15 -5.45
N THR A 223 7.37 15.07 -4.71
CA THR A 223 7.69 16.50 -4.84
C THR A 223 8.97 16.89 -4.11
N ILE A 224 9.43 16.08 -3.14
CA ILE A 224 10.67 16.31 -2.40
C ILE A 224 11.86 15.67 -3.11
N LEU A 225 11.68 14.48 -3.68
CA LEU A 225 12.72 13.73 -4.38
C LEU A 225 12.98 14.33 -5.77
N ALA A 226 14.25 14.35 -6.17
CA ALA A 226 14.62 14.59 -7.56
C ALA A 226 14.11 13.43 -8.44
N PRO A 227 13.89 13.64 -9.75
CA PRO A 227 13.30 12.62 -10.63
C PRO A 227 14.01 11.26 -10.55
N ILE A 228 15.35 11.27 -10.58
CA ILE A 228 16.14 10.04 -10.47
C ILE A 228 16.03 9.35 -9.10
N GLN A 229 15.91 10.12 -8.00
CA GLN A 229 15.71 9.56 -6.65
C GLN A 229 14.32 8.92 -6.54
N ALA A 230 13.29 9.58 -7.08
CA ALA A 230 11.93 9.05 -7.11
C ALA A 230 11.83 7.78 -7.96
N LEU A 231 12.52 7.73 -9.10
CA LEU A 231 12.65 6.55 -9.96
C LEU A 231 13.25 5.35 -9.21
N GLU A 232 14.41 5.51 -8.60
CA GLU A 232 15.08 4.42 -7.86
C GLU A 232 14.28 4.00 -6.61
N TYR A 233 13.61 4.96 -5.96
CA TYR A 233 12.74 4.69 -4.82
C TYR A 233 11.54 3.82 -5.22
N ILE A 234 10.82 4.18 -6.30
CA ILE A 234 9.62 3.43 -6.70
C ILE A 234 9.96 2.04 -7.24
N ILE A 235 11.11 1.88 -7.91
CA ILE A 235 11.64 0.56 -8.28
C ILE A 235 11.84 -0.29 -7.03
N SER A 236 12.53 0.25 -6.03
CA SER A 236 12.82 -0.45 -4.77
C SER A 236 11.54 -0.80 -4.01
N ALA A 237 10.55 0.11 -3.98
CA ALA A 237 9.27 -0.11 -3.32
C ALA A 237 8.47 -1.25 -3.99
N LYS A 238 8.42 -1.26 -5.33
CA LYS A 238 7.76 -2.33 -6.09
C LYS A 238 8.48 -3.66 -5.92
N LYS A 239 9.83 -3.69 -6.01
CA LYS A 239 10.63 -4.89 -5.72
C LYS A 239 10.32 -5.44 -4.33
N LEU A 240 10.31 -4.60 -3.30
CA LEU A 240 9.97 -5.00 -1.93
C LEU A 240 8.57 -5.62 -1.85
N ARG A 241 7.57 -5.02 -2.53
CA ARG A 241 6.21 -5.56 -2.59
C ARG A 241 6.18 -6.97 -3.18
N PHE A 242 6.86 -7.21 -4.30
CA PHE A 242 6.95 -8.53 -4.93
C PHE A 242 7.70 -9.54 -4.06
N CYS A 243 8.83 -9.14 -3.45
CA CYS A 243 9.57 -9.98 -2.52
C CYS A 243 8.69 -10.44 -1.35
N MET A 244 7.94 -9.51 -0.73
CA MET A 244 7.01 -9.84 0.36
C MET A 244 5.98 -10.89 -0.06
N GLN A 245 5.42 -10.76 -1.28
CA GLN A 245 4.47 -11.73 -1.81
C GLN A 245 5.12 -13.11 -2.03
N THR A 246 6.30 -13.14 -2.67
CA THR A 246 7.05 -14.39 -2.90
C THR A 246 7.41 -15.09 -1.59
N TRP A 247 7.90 -14.34 -0.59
CA TRP A 247 8.23 -14.89 0.72
C TRP A 247 7.00 -15.39 1.46
N GLY A 248 5.89 -14.65 1.39
CA GLY A 248 4.61 -15.06 1.96
C GLY A 248 4.12 -16.39 1.37
N LEU A 249 4.13 -16.52 0.04
CA LEU A 249 3.74 -17.75 -0.66
C LEU A 249 4.63 -18.94 -0.27
N LYS A 250 5.95 -18.72 -0.18
CA LYS A 250 6.89 -19.75 0.28
C LYS A 250 6.55 -20.18 1.71
N ARG A 251 6.38 -19.22 2.63
CA ARG A 251 6.07 -19.49 4.04
C ARG A 251 4.75 -20.23 4.21
N ASP A 252 3.74 -19.88 3.43
CA ASP A 252 2.44 -20.53 3.47
C ASP A 252 2.53 -21.98 3.02
N ARG A 253 3.26 -22.26 1.92
CA ARG A 253 3.56 -23.63 1.50
C ARG A 253 4.30 -24.43 2.57
N ASP A 254 5.34 -23.84 3.17
CA ASP A 254 6.15 -24.51 4.20
C ASP A 254 5.33 -24.87 5.46
N HIS A 255 4.22 -24.15 5.71
CA HIS A 255 3.30 -24.39 6.83
C HIS A 255 2.01 -25.12 6.43
N GLY A 256 1.92 -25.64 5.20
CA GLY A 256 0.73 -26.36 4.70
C GLY A 256 -0.53 -25.48 4.56
N ARG A 257 -0.36 -24.16 4.40
CA ARG A 257 -1.46 -23.23 4.13
C ARG A 257 -1.69 -23.14 2.61
N LYS A 258 -2.93 -22.88 2.22
CA LYS A 258 -3.32 -22.68 0.82
C LYS A 258 -2.72 -21.39 0.26
#